data_AF-A0A2T1DEY1-F1
#
_entry.id   AF-A0A2T1DEY1-F1
#
_cell.length_a   1.000
_cell.length_b   1.000
_cell.length_c   1.000
_cell.angle_alpha   90.00
_cell.angle_beta   90.00
_cell.angle_gamma   90.00
#
_symmetry.space_group_name_H-M   'P 1'
#
loop_
_entity.id
_entity.type
_entity.pdbx_description
1 polymer ?
#
loop_
_entity_poly.entity_id
_entity_poly.type
_entity_poly.pdbx_seq_one_letter_code
_entity_poly.pdbx_strand_id
1 'polypeptide(L)'
;MHEDQYLRGLIVNDRKLDAVIPLTLKDYPRFEILHTSLKLFFKDLGKCWIVTPDHEFEQIKSLISDEQYCVIPESSLVPEFKIFRSSNRFSIFKSVPGWFKQQIIKIAIADKIETDFYLTLDADVICTKPVYFEDLIKDGRAVCYIHQTHTHHDWYGWAEEVLKMTARSRELLHNVTPAVLSKQAMLELQTYLTQVYHKTKFPLRRRDLKVVALKFLTTFLPKKSTLRHQLLSWRSYLSVCTPWTEYGLYYIFLEETNRFDKYHIEVTDPIYTNDDSVWYKETFESWDVEKVFSPESSHFFVIVQGWLDLDIQEVWQKVDQYLNKS
;
A
#
# COMPACT_ATOMS: atom_id res chain seq x y z
N MET A 1 -8.19 -36.61 -16.98
CA MET A 1 -9.00 -35.84 -17.96
C MET A 1 -10.04 -34.91 -17.32
N HIS A 2 -10.23 -34.87 -15.99
CA HIS A 2 -11.20 -33.97 -15.34
C HIS A 2 -10.60 -32.75 -14.62
N GLU A 3 -9.27 -32.64 -14.48
CA GLU A 3 -8.61 -31.45 -13.91
C GLU A 3 -8.47 -30.29 -14.91
N ASP A 4 -8.31 -30.59 -16.21
CA ASP A 4 -8.12 -29.56 -17.24
C ASP A 4 -9.36 -28.66 -17.47
N GLN A 5 -10.56 -29.15 -17.14
CA GLN A 5 -11.78 -28.36 -17.28
C GLN A 5 -12.00 -27.39 -16.12
N TYR A 6 -11.43 -27.65 -14.93
CA TYR A 6 -11.48 -26.73 -13.80
C TYR A 6 -10.48 -25.58 -13.97
N LEU A 7 -9.31 -25.86 -14.55
CA LEU A 7 -8.32 -24.84 -14.92
C LEU A 7 -8.79 -23.95 -16.08
N ARG A 8 -9.64 -24.47 -16.98
CA ARG A 8 -10.24 -23.68 -18.08
C ARG A 8 -11.40 -22.78 -17.65
N GLY A 9 -11.98 -23.00 -16.47
CA GLY A 9 -12.98 -22.10 -15.87
C GLY A 9 -12.38 -20.84 -15.21
N LEU A 10 -11.05 -20.79 -15.07
CA LEU A 10 -10.27 -19.67 -14.51
C LEU A 10 -9.71 -18.72 -15.58
N ILE A 11 -10.09 -18.90 -16.85
CA ILE A 11 -9.60 -18.13 -17.99
C ILE A 11 -10.72 -17.22 -18.49
N VAL A 12 -10.90 -16.07 -17.81
CA VAL A 12 -10.85 -14.70 -18.35
C VAL A 12 -10.74 -13.77 -17.13
N ASN A 13 -9.64 -13.85 -16.37
CA ASN A 13 -9.26 -12.67 -15.61
C ASN A 13 -8.72 -11.68 -16.63
N ASP A 14 -9.49 -10.62 -16.86
CA ASP A 14 -9.09 -9.46 -17.66
C ASP A 14 -7.66 -9.13 -17.22
N ARG A 15 -6.69 -9.18 -18.15
CA ARG A 15 -5.25 -9.03 -17.88
C ARG A 15 -4.99 -7.60 -17.42
N LYS A 16 -5.38 -7.31 -16.19
CA LYS A 16 -5.44 -5.99 -15.61
C LYS A 16 -5.01 -6.06 -14.16
N LEU A 17 -4.52 -4.92 -13.68
CA LEU A 17 -4.18 -4.72 -12.28
C LEU A 17 -4.97 -3.53 -11.74
N ASP A 18 -5.80 -3.77 -10.73
CA ASP A 18 -6.36 -2.65 -9.98
C ASP A 18 -5.24 -1.94 -9.21
N ALA A 19 -5.49 -0.70 -8.81
CA ALA A 19 -4.56 0.06 -7.98
C ALA A 19 -5.26 0.70 -6.78
N VAL A 20 -4.50 1.00 -5.73
CA VAL A 20 -4.95 1.82 -4.60
C VAL A 20 -3.99 2.99 -4.40
N ILE A 21 -4.56 4.18 -4.23
CA ILE A 21 -3.82 5.42 -4.01
C ILE A 21 -4.48 6.16 -2.83
N PRO A 22 -3.87 6.12 -1.63
CA PRO A 22 -4.25 7.03 -0.56
C PRO A 22 -3.93 8.48 -0.98
N LEU A 23 -4.91 9.38 -0.94
CA LEU A 23 -4.75 10.74 -1.48
C LEU A 23 -5.33 11.80 -0.55
N THR A 24 -4.55 12.86 -0.31
CA THR A 24 -5.03 14.09 0.32
C THR A 24 -5.08 15.23 -0.68
N LEU A 25 -5.82 16.30 -0.39
CA LEU A 25 -5.85 17.49 -1.24
C LEU A 25 -4.46 18.13 -1.37
N LYS A 26 -3.64 18.07 -0.32
CA LYS A 26 -2.26 18.56 -0.36
C LYS A 26 -1.43 17.83 -1.43
N ASP A 27 -1.67 16.54 -1.59
CA ASP A 27 -0.91 15.68 -2.49
C ASP A 27 -1.52 15.61 -3.91
N TYR A 28 -2.70 16.20 -4.12
CA TYR A 28 -3.40 16.20 -5.40
C TYR A 28 -2.55 16.68 -6.59
N PRO A 29 -1.78 17.79 -6.48
CA PRO A 29 -0.93 18.23 -7.60
C PRO A 29 0.15 17.21 -8.01
N ARG A 30 0.63 16.37 -7.08
CA ARG A 30 1.54 15.25 -7.39
C ARG A 30 0.80 14.10 -8.04
N PHE A 31 -0.40 13.80 -7.54
CA PHE A 31 -1.29 12.82 -8.16
C PHE A 31 -1.61 13.17 -9.62
N GLU A 32 -1.68 14.43 -10.02
CA GLU A 32 -1.88 14.79 -11.44
C GLU A 32 -0.74 14.28 -12.34
N ILE A 33 0.51 14.30 -11.85
CA ILE A 33 1.67 13.71 -12.56
C ILE A 33 1.52 12.19 -12.63
N LEU A 34 1.19 11.54 -11.50
CA LEU A 34 0.92 10.10 -11.47
C LEU A 34 -0.21 9.72 -12.43
N HIS A 35 -1.34 10.41 -12.38
CA HIS A 35 -2.51 10.16 -13.22
C HIS A 35 -2.17 10.29 -14.70
N THR A 36 -1.50 11.38 -15.08
CA THR A 36 -1.08 11.63 -16.47
C THR A 36 -0.12 10.53 -16.95
N SER A 37 0.87 10.18 -16.13
CA SER A 37 1.87 9.17 -16.48
C SER A 37 1.27 7.75 -16.55
N LEU A 38 0.40 7.37 -15.63
CA LEU A 38 -0.33 6.10 -15.68
C LEU A 38 -1.21 6.00 -16.93
N LYS A 39 -1.95 7.06 -17.25
CA LYS A 39 -2.81 7.10 -18.44
C LYS A 39 -2.00 6.94 -19.73
N LEU A 40 -0.82 7.54 -19.79
CA LEU A 40 0.05 7.46 -20.95
C LEU A 40 0.68 6.06 -21.09
N PHE A 41 1.19 5.51 -19.99
CA PHE A 41 2.09 4.37 -20.05
C PHE A 41 1.51 3.04 -19.58
N PHE A 42 0.56 3.02 -18.64
CA PHE A 42 0.04 1.77 -18.08
C PHE A 42 -1.16 1.28 -18.89
N LYS A 43 -0.95 0.30 -19.77
CA LYS A 43 -1.98 -0.17 -20.71
C LYS A 43 -3.03 -1.07 -20.07
N ASP A 44 -2.58 -1.89 -19.13
CA ASP A 44 -3.39 -2.90 -18.45
C ASP A 44 -3.83 -2.44 -17.05
N LEU A 45 -4.03 -1.14 -16.87
CA LEU A 45 -4.50 -0.59 -15.60
C LEU A 45 -5.99 -0.91 -15.46
N GLY A 46 -6.35 -1.54 -14.35
CA GLY A 46 -7.71 -1.83 -13.95
C GLY A 46 -8.38 -0.61 -13.29
N LYS A 47 -9.17 -0.87 -12.25
CA LYS A 47 -9.82 0.19 -11.46
C LYS A 47 -8.82 0.79 -10.47
N CYS A 48 -8.77 2.11 -10.41
CA CYS A 48 -7.95 2.84 -9.43
C CYS A 48 -8.81 3.30 -8.26
N TRP A 49 -8.54 2.79 -7.06
CA TRP A 49 -9.22 3.19 -5.84
C TRP A 49 -8.50 4.36 -5.18
N ILE A 50 -9.09 5.55 -5.23
CA ILE A 50 -8.61 6.72 -4.51
C ILE A 50 -9.28 6.76 -3.14
N VAL A 51 -8.48 6.70 -2.07
CA VAL A 51 -9.00 6.73 -0.70
C VAL A 51 -8.54 8.01 -0.02
N THR A 52 -9.49 8.85 0.38
CA THR A 52 -9.23 10.22 0.84
C THR A 52 -9.85 10.50 2.21
N PRO A 53 -9.31 11.42 3.04
CA PRO A 53 -9.97 11.84 4.27
C PRO A 53 -11.43 12.26 4.04
N ASP A 54 -12.32 11.87 4.95
CA ASP A 54 -13.78 12.15 4.84
C ASP A 54 -14.12 13.62 4.54
N HIS A 55 -13.34 14.56 5.08
CA HIS A 55 -13.59 16.00 4.93
C HIS A 55 -13.09 16.58 3.61
N GLU A 56 -12.26 15.83 2.87
CA GLU A 56 -11.71 16.20 1.57
C GLU A 56 -12.42 15.48 0.41
N PHE A 57 -13.27 14.49 0.73
CA PHE A 57 -13.90 13.58 -0.23
C PHE A 57 -14.61 14.29 -1.39
N GLU A 58 -15.53 15.21 -1.10
CA GLU A 58 -16.29 15.90 -2.16
C GLU A 58 -15.39 16.74 -3.05
N GLN A 59 -14.36 17.37 -2.48
CA GLN A 59 -13.43 18.20 -3.25
C GLN A 59 -12.56 17.33 -4.15
N ILE A 60 -11.92 16.27 -3.64
CA ILE A 60 -11.12 15.35 -4.48
C ILE A 60 -11.99 14.68 -5.55
N LYS A 61 -13.18 14.23 -5.19
CA LYS A 61 -14.12 13.64 -6.15
C LYS A 61 -14.50 14.61 -7.26
N SER A 62 -14.66 15.90 -6.97
CA SER A 62 -14.95 16.90 -7.99
C SER A 62 -13.79 17.19 -8.94
N LEU A 63 -12.55 16.94 -8.50
CA LEU A 63 -11.34 17.13 -9.29
C LEU A 63 -11.05 15.95 -10.22
N ILE A 64 -11.47 14.74 -9.84
CA ILE A 64 -11.21 13.51 -10.60
C ILE A 64 -12.46 13.14 -11.41
N SER A 65 -12.44 13.45 -12.71
CA SER A 65 -13.53 13.14 -13.65
C SER A 65 -13.37 11.80 -14.39
N ASP A 66 -12.23 11.13 -14.22
CA ASP A 66 -11.89 9.89 -14.90
C ASP A 66 -12.66 8.70 -14.30
N GLU A 67 -13.46 8.01 -15.11
CA GLU A 67 -14.30 6.88 -14.68
C GLU A 67 -13.48 5.66 -14.21
N GLN A 68 -12.20 5.55 -14.62
CA GLN A 68 -11.30 4.52 -14.12
C GLN A 68 -10.98 4.69 -12.62
N TYR A 69 -11.15 5.91 -12.08
CA TYR A 69 -10.79 6.28 -10.72
C TYR A 69 -12.02 6.34 -9.81
N CYS A 70 -12.12 5.38 -8.90
CA CYS A 70 -13.15 5.32 -7.89
C CYS A 70 -12.70 6.03 -6.60
N VAL A 71 -13.18 7.26 -6.40
CA VAL A 71 -12.93 8.02 -5.17
C VAL A 71 -13.88 7.58 -4.06
N ILE A 72 -13.33 7.22 -2.91
CA ILE A 72 -14.09 6.84 -1.69
C ILE A 72 -13.53 7.53 -0.44
N PRO A 73 -14.39 7.86 0.56
CA PRO A 73 -13.90 8.40 1.82
C PRO A 73 -13.27 7.28 2.65
N GLU A 74 -12.21 7.60 3.40
CA GLU A 74 -11.46 6.65 4.22
C GLU A 74 -12.34 5.88 5.20
N SER A 75 -13.39 6.50 5.77
CA SER A 75 -14.27 5.83 6.71
C SER A 75 -15.21 4.79 6.08
N SER A 76 -15.36 4.81 4.75
CA SER A 76 -16.08 3.74 4.02
C SER A 76 -15.26 2.45 3.93
N LEU A 77 -13.94 2.55 4.09
CA LEU A 77 -13.00 1.44 4.02
C LEU A 77 -12.45 1.06 5.41
N VAL A 78 -12.13 2.07 6.22
CA VAL A 78 -11.53 1.99 7.56
C VAL A 78 -12.36 2.87 8.51
N PRO A 79 -13.58 2.45 8.89
CA PRO A 79 -14.46 3.25 9.74
C PRO A 79 -13.83 3.56 11.12
N GLU A 80 -12.87 2.75 11.57
CA GLU A 80 -12.12 2.93 12.81
C GLU A 80 -11.39 4.28 12.90
N PHE A 81 -11.02 4.90 11.77
CA PHE A 81 -10.37 6.23 11.80
C PHE A 81 -11.24 7.31 12.45
N LYS A 82 -12.57 7.16 12.45
CA LYS A 82 -13.48 8.07 13.16
C LYS A 82 -13.33 7.98 14.69
N ILE A 83 -12.83 6.85 15.20
CA ILE A 83 -12.61 6.60 16.63
C ILE A 83 -11.27 7.19 17.07
N PHE A 84 -10.23 6.98 16.27
CA PHE A 84 -8.86 7.44 16.52
C PHE A 84 -8.65 8.86 16.02
N ARG A 85 -9.14 9.86 16.78
CA ARG A 85 -9.05 11.29 16.44
C ARG A 85 -8.31 12.10 17.50
N SER A 86 -7.69 13.19 17.08
CA SER A 86 -6.83 14.06 17.93
C SER A 86 -7.56 14.62 19.16
N SER A 87 -8.88 14.81 19.09
CA SER A 87 -9.70 15.34 20.20
C SER A 87 -10.11 14.30 21.24
N ASN A 88 -9.66 13.04 21.15
CA ASN A 88 -10.07 12.00 22.07
C ASN A 88 -9.31 12.11 23.41
N ARG A 89 -10.04 12.17 24.53
CA ARG A 89 -9.47 12.33 25.89
C ARG A 89 -8.69 11.10 26.36
N PHE A 90 -8.92 9.93 25.75
CA PHE A 90 -8.22 8.70 26.10
C PHE A 90 -6.99 8.51 25.21
N SER A 91 -5.82 8.38 25.82
CA SER A 91 -4.53 8.25 25.11
C SER A 91 -4.47 7.07 24.14
N ILE A 92 -5.26 6.01 24.40
CA ILE A 92 -5.36 4.84 23.52
C ILE A 92 -6.06 5.14 22.19
N PHE A 93 -6.93 6.16 22.15
CA PHE A 93 -7.65 6.58 20.96
C PHE A 93 -7.00 7.81 20.29
N LYS A 94 -5.71 8.05 20.55
CA LYS A 94 -4.94 9.10 19.88
C LYS A 94 -4.99 8.89 18.36
N SER A 95 -4.99 10.00 17.62
CA SER A 95 -4.97 9.98 16.15
C SER A 95 -3.84 9.12 15.61
N VAL A 96 -4.17 8.25 14.65
CA VAL A 96 -3.19 7.52 13.85
C VAL A 96 -2.49 8.54 12.93
N PRO A 97 -1.14 8.62 12.92
CA PRO A 97 -0.43 9.49 11.99
C PRO A 97 -0.75 9.16 10.52
N GLY A 98 -0.77 10.18 9.66
CA GLY A 98 -1.20 10.06 8.25
C GLY A 98 -0.50 8.92 7.51
N TRP A 99 0.81 8.79 7.65
CA TRP A 99 1.60 7.72 7.03
C TRP A 99 1.14 6.31 7.42
N PHE A 100 0.76 6.06 8.68
CA PHE A 100 0.20 4.77 9.09
C PHE A 100 -1.24 4.57 8.59
N LYS A 101 -2.02 5.65 8.42
CA LYS A 101 -3.36 5.55 7.82
C LYS A 101 -3.28 5.08 6.37
N GLN A 102 -2.35 5.62 5.59
CA GLN A 102 -2.10 5.21 4.21
C GLN A 102 -1.78 3.70 4.13
N GLN A 103 -0.95 3.20 5.06
CA GLN A 103 -0.60 1.78 5.12
C GLN A 103 -1.79 0.88 5.50
N ILE A 104 -2.64 1.29 6.47
CA ILE A 104 -3.87 0.56 6.79
C ILE A 104 -4.82 0.53 5.59
N ILE A 105 -4.91 1.62 4.82
CA ILE A 105 -5.72 1.69 3.59
C ILE A 105 -5.22 0.68 2.56
N LYS A 106 -3.91 0.61 2.30
CA LYS A 106 -3.28 -0.32 1.35
C LYS A 106 -3.52 -1.80 1.71
N ILE A 107 -3.64 -2.11 3.00
CA ILE A 107 -4.05 -3.44 3.48
C ILE A 107 -5.56 -3.65 3.31
N ALA A 108 -6.37 -2.67 3.75
CA ALA A 108 -7.83 -2.80 3.84
C ALA A 108 -8.51 -2.89 2.47
N ILE A 109 -7.93 -2.28 1.43
CA ILE A 109 -8.54 -2.21 0.10
C ILE A 109 -8.75 -3.59 -0.56
N ALA A 110 -8.03 -4.63 -0.13
CA ALA A 110 -8.12 -5.96 -0.72
C ALA A 110 -9.55 -6.53 -0.77
N ASP A 111 -10.44 -6.11 0.15
CA ASP A 111 -11.87 -6.46 0.15
C ASP A 111 -12.66 -5.87 -1.05
N LYS A 112 -12.12 -4.81 -1.68
CA LYS A 112 -12.72 -4.08 -2.81
C LYS A 112 -12.05 -4.33 -4.16
N ILE A 113 -10.80 -4.79 -4.15
CA ILE A 113 -10.07 -5.16 -5.36
C ILE A 113 -10.81 -6.27 -6.08
N GLU A 114 -10.94 -6.18 -7.40
CA GLU A 114 -11.63 -7.17 -8.24
C GLU A 114 -10.63 -8.17 -8.85
N THR A 115 -9.44 -7.68 -9.20
CA THR A 115 -8.32 -8.45 -9.77
C THR A 115 -7.59 -9.33 -8.73
N ASP A 116 -6.83 -10.33 -9.19
CA ASP A 116 -6.06 -11.25 -8.30
C ASP A 116 -4.87 -10.56 -7.62
N PHE A 117 -4.33 -9.56 -8.31
CA PHE A 117 -3.19 -8.75 -7.89
C PHE A 117 -3.53 -7.28 -8.07
N TYR A 118 -2.96 -6.43 -7.22
CA TYR A 118 -3.18 -4.99 -7.30
C TYR A 118 -1.91 -4.21 -6.96
N LEU A 119 -1.83 -3.00 -7.49
CA LEU A 119 -0.75 -2.07 -7.20
C LEU A 119 -1.10 -1.22 -5.99
N THR A 120 -0.13 -1.07 -5.09
CA THR A 120 -0.12 0.05 -4.16
C THR A 120 0.70 1.16 -4.78
N LEU A 121 0.17 2.38 -4.74
CA LEU A 121 0.80 3.58 -5.28
C LEU A 121 0.67 4.71 -4.25
N ASP A 122 1.66 5.60 -4.24
CA ASP A 122 1.61 6.90 -3.55
C ASP A 122 1.56 8.00 -4.60
N ALA A 123 1.06 9.18 -4.23
CA ALA A 123 0.86 10.29 -5.17
C ALA A 123 2.18 10.83 -5.78
N ASP A 124 3.33 10.48 -5.21
CA ASP A 124 4.68 10.89 -5.63
C ASP A 124 5.38 9.86 -6.54
N VAL A 125 4.66 8.84 -7.00
CA VAL A 125 5.12 7.89 -8.02
C VAL A 125 4.89 8.47 -9.42
N ILE A 126 5.80 8.21 -10.35
CA ILE A 126 5.68 8.57 -11.77
C ILE A 126 5.94 7.31 -12.60
N CYS A 127 5.02 6.98 -13.52
CA CYS A 127 5.23 5.92 -14.51
C CYS A 127 6.04 6.47 -15.68
N THR A 128 7.17 5.88 -16.04
CA THR A 128 8.11 6.52 -17.00
C THR A 128 8.19 5.85 -18.35
N LYS A 129 7.62 4.66 -18.51
CA LYS A 129 7.61 3.91 -19.77
C LYS A 129 6.42 2.94 -19.83
N PRO A 130 6.04 2.44 -21.02
CA PRO A 130 4.92 1.50 -21.15
C PRO A 130 5.01 0.31 -20.18
N VAL A 131 3.90 0.02 -19.52
CA VAL A 131 3.73 -1.11 -18.59
C VAL A 131 2.54 -1.97 -19.02
N TYR A 132 2.77 -3.26 -19.07
CA TYR A 132 1.77 -4.30 -19.32
C TYR A 132 1.63 -5.23 -18.11
N PHE A 133 0.53 -5.97 -18.06
CA PHE A 133 0.27 -6.94 -17.01
C PHE A 133 1.41 -7.96 -16.86
N GLU A 134 1.95 -8.45 -17.96
CA GLU A 134 3.01 -9.45 -18.02
C GLU A 134 4.37 -8.96 -17.52
N ASP A 135 4.58 -7.63 -17.48
CA ASP A 135 5.77 -7.05 -16.87
C ASP A 135 5.79 -7.23 -15.36
N LEU A 136 4.60 -7.23 -14.75
CA LEU A 136 4.40 -7.24 -13.30
C LEU A 136 3.93 -8.61 -12.77
N ILE A 137 3.36 -9.45 -13.62
CA ILE A 137 2.86 -10.79 -13.27
C ILE A 137 3.49 -11.84 -14.20
N LYS A 138 4.26 -12.77 -13.62
CA LYS A 138 4.95 -13.86 -14.32
C LYS A 138 4.48 -15.21 -13.79
N ASP A 139 4.03 -16.08 -14.69
CA ASP A 139 3.49 -17.41 -14.35
C ASP A 139 2.40 -17.37 -13.26
N GLY A 140 1.53 -16.36 -13.32
CA GLY A 140 0.46 -16.16 -12.33
C GLY A 140 0.94 -15.69 -10.95
N ARG A 141 2.16 -15.16 -10.85
CA ARG A 141 2.76 -14.62 -9.60
C ARG A 141 3.23 -13.19 -9.81
N ALA A 142 3.08 -12.36 -8.80
CA ALA A 142 3.57 -11.00 -8.82
C ALA A 142 5.09 -10.95 -8.73
N VAL A 143 5.71 -10.01 -9.45
CA VAL A 143 7.14 -9.75 -9.32
C VAL A 143 7.43 -9.06 -7.99
N CYS A 144 8.45 -9.52 -7.29
CA CYS A 144 8.96 -8.90 -6.09
C CYS A 144 10.47 -8.73 -6.23
N TYR A 145 10.94 -7.49 -6.13
CA TYR A 145 12.37 -7.22 -6.05
C TYR A 145 12.79 -7.13 -4.58
N ILE A 146 13.90 -7.76 -4.24
CA ILE A 146 14.43 -7.77 -2.88
C ILE A 146 15.78 -7.06 -2.87
N HIS A 147 15.84 -5.93 -2.17
CA HIS A 147 17.08 -5.20 -1.94
C HIS A 147 17.89 -5.92 -0.85
N GLN A 148 19.15 -6.21 -1.13
CA GLN A 148 20.13 -6.57 -0.11
C GLN A 148 20.60 -5.29 0.58
N THR A 149 20.01 -4.97 1.73
CA THR A 149 20.35 -3.75 2.47
C THR A 149 20.06 -3.89 3.95
N HIS A 150 20.88 -3.23 4.75
CA HIS A 150 20.69 -3.10 6.21
C HIS A 150 19.87 -1.85 6.57
N THR A 151 19.49 -1.04 5.58
CA THR A 151 18.65 0.14 5.79
C THR A 151 17.26 -0.30 6.24
N HIS A 152 16.71 0.40 7.24
CA HIS A 152 15.37 0.19 7.78
C HIS A 152 15.09 -1.17 8.45
N HIS A 153 16.10 -1.82 9.04
CA HIS A 153 15.91 -3.06 9.84
C HIS A 153 14.80 -2.97 10.90
N ASP A 154 14.57 -1.77 11.46
CA ASP A 154 13.49 -1.50 12.40
C ASP A 154 12.10 -1.82 11.85
N TRP A 155 11.87 -1.65 10.54
CA TRP A 155 10.56 -1.92 9.92
C TRP A 155 10.14 -3.37 10.06
N TYR A 156 11.07 -4.31 9.84
CA TYR A 156 10.84 -5.74 10.03
C TYR A 156 10.67 -6.07 11.51
N GLY A 157 11.52 -5.53 12.40
CA GLY A 157 11.38 -5.73 13.85
C GLY A 157 10.03 -5.25 14.38
N TRP A 158 9.51 -4.14 13.87
CA TRP A 158 8.19 -3.63 14.21
C TRP A 158 7.07 -4.54 13.72
N ALA A 159 7.17 -5.07 12.50
CA ALA A 159 6.21 -5.99 11.93
C ALA A 159 6.20 -7.34 12.66
N GLU A 160 7.37 -7.89 13.01
CA GLU A 160 7.51 -9.08 13.87
C GLU A 160 6.78 -8.92 15.22
N GLU A 161 6.87 -7.74 15.84
CA GLU A 161 6.20 -7.45 17.11
C GLU A 161 4.67 -7.51 17.01
N VAL A 162 4.14 -7.07 15.88
CA VAL A 162 2.71 -7.09 15.57
C VAL A 162 2.28 -8.51 15.18
N LEU A 163 2.99 -9.16 14.26
CA LEU A 163 2.63 -10.48 13.78
C LEU A 163 2.83 -11.59 14.81
N LYS A 164 3.70 -11.38 15.81
CA LYS A 164 4.20 -12.46 16.68
C LYS A 164 4.91 -13.56 15.87
N MET A 165 5.60 -13.14 14.83
CA MET A 165 6.39 -13.95 13.91
C MET A 165 7.84 -13.44 13.91
N THR A 166 8.77 -14.22 13.36
CA THR A 166 10.18 -13.83 13.20
C THR A 166 10.50 -13.75 11.71
N ALA A 167 11.06 -12.64 11.24
CA ALA A 167 11.43 -12.50 9.84
C ALA A 167 12.56 -13.47 9.50
N ARG A 168 12.52 -14.08 8.32
CA ARG A 168 13.57 -15.03 7.89
C ARG A 168 14.90 -14.34 7.67
N SER A 169 14.87 -13.13 7.14
CA SER A 169 16.04 -12.27 7.03
C SER A 169 15.67 -10.82 7.33
N ARG A 170 16.41 -10.22 8.26
CA ARG A 170 16.33 -8.78 8.55
C ARG A 170 17.30 -7.96 7.70
N GLU A 171 18.07 -8.63 6.85
CA GLU A 171 19.05 -8.04 5.92
C GLU A 171 18.47 -7.88 4.51
N LEU A 172 17.19 -8.27 4.34
CA LEU A 172 16.45 -8.12 3.10
C LEU A 172 15.39 -7.05 3.27
N LEU A 173 15.28 -6.17 2.28
CA LEU A 173 14.18 -5.22 2.15
C LEU A 173 13.42 -5.55 0.88
N HIS A 174 12.20 -6.04 1.03
CA HIS A 174 11.31 -6.22 -0.11
C HIS A 174 10.93 -4.85 -0.68
N ASN A 175 10.58 -4.81 -1.97
CA ASN A 175 10.10 -3.60 -2.63
C ASN A 175 9.00 -2.91 -1.82
N VAL A 176 9.16 -1.60 -1.64
CA VAL A 176 8.11 -0.75 -1.07
C VAL A 176 7.28 -0.13 -2.19
N THR A 177 6.34 0.76 -1.88
CA THR A 177 5.50 1.43 -2.88
C THR A 177 6.36 2.16 -3.94
N PRO A 178 6.11 1.95 -5.25
CA PRO A 178 5.06 1.12 -5.84
C PRO A 178 5.33 -0.38 -5.67
N ALA A 179 4.31 -1.15 -5.27
CA ALA A 179 4.43 -2.59 -5.07
C ALA A 179 3.20 -3.34 -5.59
N VAL A 180 3.42 -4.51 -6.18
CA VAL A 180 2.36 -5.43 -6.63
C VAL A 180 2.07 -6.41 -5.49
N LEU A 181 0.82 -6.50 -5.06
CA LEU A 181 0.41 -7.36 -3.94
C LEU A 181 -0.67 -8.34 -4.39
N SER A 182 -0.67 -9.55 -3.83
CA SER A 182 -1.75 -10.51 -4.06
C SER A 182 -2.95 -10.17 -3.16
N LYS A 183 -4.13 -10.04 -3.78
CA LYS A 183 -5.40 -9.86 -3.06
C LYS A 183 -5.62 -11.00 -2.06
N GLN A 184 -5.45 -12.24 -2.52
CA GLN A 184 -5.68 -13.42 -1.69
C GLN A 184 -4.72 -13.48 -0.49
N ALA A 185 -3.42 -13.21 -0.71
CA ALA A 185 -2.45 -13.12 0.37
C ALA A 185 -2.80 -12.03 1.39
N MET A 186 -3.26 -10.86 0.92
CA MET A 186 -3.64 -9.76 1.80
C MET A 186 -4.87 -10.12 2.65
N LEU A 187 -5.87 -10.78 2.08
CA LEU A 187 -7.05 -11.26 2.83
C LEU A 187 -6.67 -12.31 3.90
N GLU A 188 -5.71 -13.19 3.58
CA GLU A 188 -5.15 -14.14 4.53
C GLU A 188 -4.40 -13.43 5.68
N LEU A 189 -3.62 -12.38 5.37
CA LEU A 189 -2.98 -11.55 6.38
C LEU A 189 -4.00 -10.85 7.28
N GLN A 190 -5.06 -10.26 6.73
CA GLN A 190 -6.13 -9.63 7.53
C GLN A 190 -6.79 -10.63 8.48
N THR A 191 -7.03 -11.85 8.00
CA THR A 191 -7.55 -12.95 8.82
C THR A 191 -6.58 -13.31 9.94
N TYR A 192 -5.28 -13.41 9.62
CA TYR A 192 -4.24 -13.69 10.60
C TYR A 192 -4.15 -12.60 11.68
N LEU A 193 -4.12 -11.32 11.30
CA LEU A 193 -4.10 -10.19 12.23
C LEU A 193 -5.31 -10.20 13.17
N THR A 194 -6.48 -10.58 12.67
CA THR A 194 -7.69 -10.78 13.48
C THR A 194 -7.47 -11.88 14.54
N GLN A 195 -6.85 -13.00 14.16
CA GLN A 195 -6.52 -14.08 15.09
C GLN A 195 -5.48 -13.64 16.13
N VAL A 196 -4.42 -12.94 15.72
CA VAL A 196 -3.39 -12.40 16.63
C VAL A 196 -4.02 -11.47 17.65
N TYR A 197 -4.87 -10.54 17.19
CA TYR A 197 -5.63 -9.67 18.08
C TYR A 197 -6.41 -10.48 19.09
N HIS A 198 -7.22 -11.47 18.68
CA HIS A 198 -8.02 -12.27 19.61
C HIS A 198 -7.19 -13.12 20.59
N LYS A 199 -6.07 -13.69 20.15
CA LYS A 199 -5.16 -14.50 20.98
C LYS A 199 -4.38 -13.68 22.02
N THR A 200 -4.20 -12.37 21.81
CA THR A 200 -3.52 -11.47 22.74
C THR A 200 -4.31 -11.31 24.04
N LYS A 201 -4.08 -12.17 25.05
CA LYS A 201 -4.79 -12.17 26.34
C LYS A 201 -4.00 -11.53 27.48
N PHE A 202 -2.68 -11.73 27.49
CA PHE A 202 -1.79 -11.24 28.53
C PHE A 202 -0.72 -10.35 27.90
N PRO A 203 -0.39 -9.19 28.52
CA PRO A 203 0.59 -8.30 27.96
C PRO A 203 1.99 -8.86 28.17
N LEU A 204 2.58 -9.42 27.11
CA LEU A 204 3.99 -9.84 27.13
C LEU A 204 4.92 -8.70 26.71
N ARG A 205 4.39 -7.73 25.94
CA ARG A 205 5.12 -6.55 25.46
C ARG A 205 4.34 -5.26 25.74
N ARG A 206 5.03 -4.10 25.70
CA ARG A 206 4.40 -2.79 25.91
C ARG A 206 3.21 -2.53 24.99
N ARG A 207 3.27 -2.98 23.72
CA ARG A 207 2.16 -2.83 22.76
C ARG A 207 0.92 -3.62 23.16
N ASP A 208 1.11 -4.79 23.75
CA ASP A 208 0.01 -5.65 24.19
C ASP A 208 -0.78 -5.00 25.34
N LEU A 209 -0.18 -4.10 26.13
CA LEU A 209 -0.91 -3.32 27.15
C LEU A 209 -2.01 -2.45 26.54
N LYS A 210 -1.73 -1.78 25.41
CA LYS A 210 -2.74 -1.00 24.70
C LYS A 210 -3.84 -1.92 24.18
N VAL A 211 -3.49 -3.07 23.61
CA VAL A 211 -4.47 -4.05 23.12
C VAL A 211 -5.37 -4.58 24.24
N VAL A 212 -4.80 -4.93 25.39
CA VAL A 212 -5.55 -5.40 26.56
C VAL A 212 -6.44 -4.30 27.11
N ALA A 213 -5.96 -3.06 27.21
CA ALA A 213 -6.76 -1.90 27.60
C ALA A 213 -7.93 -1.65 26.63
N LEU A 214 -7.68 -1.75 25.32
CA LEU A 214 -8.73 -1.65 24.30
C LEU A 214 -9.82 -2.71 24.51
N LYS A 215 -9.41 -3.97 24.68
CA LYS A 215 -10.32 -5.09 24.94
C LYS A 215 -11.11 -4.89 26.22
N PHE A 216 -10.48 -4.42 27.29
CA PHE A 216 -11.15 -4.10 28.54
C PHE A 216 -12.21 -3.02 28.34
N LEU A 217 -11.91 -1.94 27.60
CA LEU A 217 -12.92 -0.93 27.27
C LEU A 217 -14.10 -1.52 26.49
N THR A 218 -13.83 -2.48 25.58
CA THR A 218 -14.92 -3.13 24.84
C THR A 218 -15.84 -3.98 25.72
N THR A 219 -15.42 -4.44 26.92
CA THR A 219 -16.28 -5.27 27.78
C THR A 219 -17.51 -4.52 28.28
N PHE A 220 -17.42 -3.19 28.38
CA PHE A 220 -18.52 -2.31 28.79
C PHE A 220 -19.48 -1.98 27.64
N LEU A 221 -19.14 -2.32 26.39
CA LEU A 221 -19.98 -2.07 25.23
C LEU A 221 -20.93 -3.25 24.95
N PRO A 222 -22.18 -2.98 24.52
CA PRO A 222 -23.12 -4.04 24.13
C PRO A 222 -22.53 -4.97 23.05
N LYS A 223 -22.79 -6.28 23.17
CA LYS A 223 -22.24 -7.29 22.23
C LYS A 223 -22.58 -7.03 20.77
N LYS A 224 -23.76 -6.45 20.49
CA LYS A 224 -24.24 -6.12 19.14
C LYS A 224 -23.86 -4.70 18.67
N SER A 225 -23.05 -3.97 19.43
CA SER A 225 -22.70 -2.59 19.10
C SER A 225 -21.70 -2.54 17.95
N THR A 226 -21.99 -1.73 16.92
CA THR A 226 -21.06 -1.45 15.82
C THR A 226 -19.71 -0.95 16.32
N LEU A 227 -19.71 -0.07 17.33
CA LEU A 227 -18.48 0.45 17.94
C LEU A 227 -17.66 -0.68 18.57
N ARG A 228 -18.31 -1.64 19.24
CA ARG A 228 -17.62 -2.81 19.79
C ARG A 228 -16.95 -3.62 18.68
N HIS A 229 -17.65 -3.87 17.58
CA HIS A 229 -17.09 -4.60 16.44
C HIS A 229 -15.88 -3.88 15.81
N GLN A 230 -15.98 -2.56 15.62
CA GLN A 230 -14.88 -1.73 15.13
C GLN A 230 -13.66 -1.76 16.05
N LEU A 231 -13.85 -1.66 17.37
CA LEU A 231 -12.75 -1.73 18.34
C LEU A 231 -12.09 -3.12 18.44
N LEU A 232 -12.82 -4.18 18.07
CA LEU A 232 -12.32 -5.55 18.05
C LEU A 232 -11.73 -5.95 16.68
N SER A 233 -11.63 -5.03 15.72
CA SER A 233 -11.12 -5.32 14.38
C SER A 233 -9.59 -5.32 14.30
N TRP A 234 -9.05 -5.98 13.28
CA TRP A 234 -7.61 -5.91 12.97
C TRP A 234 -7.15 -4.47 12.65
N ARG A 235 -8.02 -3.63 12.10
CA ARG A 235 -7.73 -2.20 11.80
C ARG A 235 -7.48 -1.43 13.10
N SER A 236 -8.32 -1.63 14.12
CA SER A 236 -8.09 -1.08 15.46
C SER A 236 -6.85 -1.64 16.11
N TYR A 237 -6.58 -2.94 15.96
CA TYR A 237 -5.36 -3.58 16.45
C TYR A 237 -4.10 -2.89 15.90
N LEU A 238 -4.02 -2.72 14.58
CA LEU A 238 -2.90 -2.03 13.93
C LEU A 238 -2.79 -0.57 14.36
N SER A 239 -3.93 0.12 14.53
CA SER A 239 -3.97 1.53 14.94
C SER A 239 -3.31 1.77 16.30
N VAL A 240 -3.47 0.83 17.25
CA VAL A 240 -2.88 0.96 18.60
C VAL A 240 -1.48 0.34 18.72
N CYS A 241 -1.06 -0.47 17.75
CA CYS A 241 0.21 -1.20 17.78
C CYS A 241 1.33 -0.58 16.92
N THR A 242 1.18 0.68 16.52
CA THR A 242 2.24 1.44 15.83
C THR A 242 3.51 1.54 16.69
N PRO A 243 4.71 1.60 16.06
CA PRO A 243 4.98 1.61 14.61
C PRO A 243 4.98 0.20 13.98
N TRP A 244 4.71 0.10 12.68
CA TRP A 244 4.84 -1.10 11.83
C TRP A 244 4.71 -0.66 10.36
N THR A 245 5.04 -1.53 9.41
CA THR A 245 4.90 -1.22 7.98
C THR A 245 4.09 -2.26 7.22
N GLU A 246 3.33 -1.85 6.22
CA GLU A 246 2.43 -2.74 5.46
C GLU A 246 3.21 -3.84 4.73
N TYR A 247 4.26 -3.51 3.98
CA TYR A 247 5.13 -4.49 3.33
C TYR A 247 5.83 -5.41 4.34
N GLY A 248 6.26 -4.87 5.49
CA GLY A 248 6.85 -5.67 6.56
C GLY A 248 5.86 -6.70 7.09
N LEU A 249 4.60 -6.29 7.32
CA LEU A 249 3.54 -7.22 7.73
C LEU A 249 3.24 -8.27 6.65
N TYR A 250 3.18 -7.84 5.39
CA TYR A 250 2.81 -8.70 4.27
C TYR A 250 3.87 -9.75 3.96
N TYR A 251 5.12 -9.35 3.80
CA TYR A 251 6.19 -10.26 3.39
C TYR A 251 6.63 -11.19 4.51
N ILE A 252 6.75 -10.72 5.77
CA ILE A 252 7.04 -11.62 6.90
C ILE A 252 5.94 -12.68 7.03
N PHE A 253 4.67 -12.30 6.87
CA PHE A 253 3.57 -13.26 6.90
C PHE A 253 3.69 -14.31 5.79
N LEU A 254 4.01 -13.90 4.57
CA LEU A 254 4.18 -14.82 3.45
C LEU A 254 5.37 -15.76 3.64
N GLU A 255 6.51 -15.25 4.06
CA GLU A 255 7.71 -16.04 4.35
C GLU A 255 7.41 -17.07 5.45
N GLU A 256 6.90 -16.63 6.59
CA GLU A 256 6.68 -17.48 7.76
C GLU A 256 5.57 -18.51 7.56
N THR A 257 4.63 -18.24 6.65
CA THR A 257 3.59 -19.21 6.26
C THR A 257 3.96 -20.07 5.05
N ASN A 258 5.18 -19.96 4.51
CA ASN A 258 5.63 -20.66 3.29
C ASN A 258 4.71 -20.39 2.09
N ARG A 259 4.29 -19.15 1.91
CA ARG A 259 3.36 -18.72 0.85
C ARG A 259 3.96 -17.71 -0.11
N PHE A 260 5.21 -17.28 0.10
CA PHE A 260 5.87 -16.35 -0.82
C PHE A 260 5.84 -16.88 -2.26
N ASP A 261 6.41 -18.06 -2.51
CA ASP A 261 6.50 -18.65 -3.86
C ASP A 261 5.15 -18.98 -4.51
N LYS A 262 4.07 -19.01 -3.72
CA LYS A 262 2.70 -19.18 -4.22
C LYS A 262 2.20 -17.91 -4.91
N TYR A 263 2.56 -16.75 -4.39
CA TYR A 263 2.01 -15.47 -4.84
C TYR A 263 3.02 -14.58 -5.54
N HIS A 264 4.31 -14.82 -5.30
CA HIS A 264 5.41 -13.98 -5.73
C HIS A 264 6.51 -14.77 -6.40
N ILE A 265 7.23 -14.08 -7.27
CA ILE A 265 8.50 -14.52 -7.83
C ILE A 265 9.53 -13.42 -7.60
N GLU A 266 10.69 -13.80 -7.06
CA GLU A 266 11.82 -12.89 -6.94
C GLU A 266 12.37 -12.56 -8.33
N VAL A 267 12.58 -11.27 -8.61
CA VAL A 267 13.16 -10.78 -9.87
C VAL A 267 14.42 -9.97 -9.59
N THR A 268 15.31 -9.92 -10.58
CA THR A 268 16.55 -9.14 -10.53
C THR A 268 16.35 -7.68 -10.96
N ASP A 269 15.35 -7.41 -11.78
CA ASP A 269 15.06 -6.07 -12.27
C ASP A 269 13.96 -5.47 -11.41
N PRO A 270 14.21 -4.34 -10.73
CA PRO A 270 13.22 -3.73 -9.88
C PRO A 270 12.22 -2.92 -10.69
N ILE A 271 11.00 -2.80 -10.17
CA ILE A 271 9.95 -1.98 -10.81
C ILE A 271 10.22 -0.47 -10.66
N TYR A 272 11.07 -0.08 -9.71
CA TYR A 272 11.68 1.26 -9.55
C TYR A 272 13.09 1.11 -8.98
N THR A 273 14.01 2.04 -9.23
CA THR A 273 15.34 2.04 -8.60
C THR A 273 15.48 3.17 -7.59
N ASN A 274 16.31 2.95 -6.57
CA ASN A 274 16.64 4.02 -5.63
C ASN A 274 17.52 5.08 -6.30
N ASP A 275 18.44 4.67 -7.18
CA ASP A 275 19.43 5.53 -7.81
C ASP A 275 18.83 6.51 -8.82
N ASP A 276 17.70 6.16 -9.45
CA ASP A 276 17.01 7.03 -10.41
C ASP A 276 15.82 7.77 -9.81
N SER A 277 15.50 7.52 -8.54
CA SER A 277 14.45 8.21 -7.79
C SER A 277 15.01 9.35 -6.95
N VAL A 278 14.19 10.35 -6.66
CA VAL A 278 14.55 11.52 -5.86
C VAL A 278 14.08 11.31 -4.42
N TRP A 279 15.00 10.82 -3.58
CA TRP A 279 14.80 10.59 -2.14
C TRP A 279 15.26 11.75 -1.26
N TYR A 280 16.06 12.66 -1.82
CA TYR A 280 16.65 13.80 -1.12
C TYR A 280 16.48 15.05 -1.95
N LYS A 281 16.32 16.21 -1.31
CA LYS A 281 16.08 17.48 -2.01
C LYS A 281 17.29 17.86 -2.86
N GLU A 282 18.49 17.53 -2.38
CA GLU A 282 19.78 17.82 -2.99
C GLU A 282 19.99 17.06 -4.30
N THR A 283 19.32 15.93 -4.51
CA THR A 283 19.44 15.14 -5.74
C THR A 283 18.43 15.56 -6.81
N PHE A 284 17.49 16.46 -6.50
CA PHE A 284 16.44 16.85 -7.44
C PHE A 284 17.00 17.69 -8.61
N GLU A 285 17.92 18.61 -8.34
CA GLU A 285 18.50 19.47 -9.37
C GLU A 285 19.25 18.65 -10.43
N SER A 286 20.09 17.70 -9.97
CA SER A 286 20.88 16.78 -10.79
C SER A 286 20.12 15.54 -11.27
N TRP A 287 18.82 15.44 -11.03
CA TRP A 287 18.01 14.31 -11.46
C TRP A 287 17.96 14.22 -12.99
N ASP A 288 18.46 13.11 -13.53
CA ASP A 288 18.56 12.83 -14.96
C ASP A 288 17.22 12.28 -15.51
N VAL A 289 16.33 13.21 -15.84
CA VAL A 289 14.97 12.87 -16.30
C VAL A 289 14.99 12.18 -17.66
N GLU A 290 15.96 12.50 -18.53
CA GLU A 290 16.06 11.87 -19.84
C GLU A 290 16.38 10.38 -19.71
N LYS A 291 17.30 10.04 -18.81
CA LYS A 291 17.62 8.65 -18.50
C LYS A 291 16.41 7.86 -18.02
N VAL A 292 15.59 8.42 -17.11
CA VAL A 292 14.48 7.66 -16.50
C VAL A 292 13.30 7.43 -17.45
N PHE A 293 13.10 8.31 -18.43
CA PHE A 293 12.10 8.17 -19.50
C PHE A 293 12.66 7.51 -20.77
N SER A 294 13.93 7.08 -20.75
CA SER A 294 14.53 6.35 -21.87
C SER A 294 13.88 4.96 -22.03
N PRO A 295 13.65 4.49 -23.28
CA PRO A 295 13.25 3.11 -23.54
C PRO A 295 14.21 2.05 -22.96
N GLU A 296 15.47 2.42 -22.75
CA GLU A 296 16.51 1.55 -22.19
C GLU A 296 16.52 1.52 -20.66
N SER A 297 15.64 2.28 -19.98
CA SER A 297 15.50 2.21 -18.52
C SER A 297 15.09 0.80 -18.08
N SER A 298 15.70 0.27 -17.03
CA SER A 298 15.42 -1.07 -16.51
C SER A 298 14.13 -1.15 -15.68
N HIS A 299 13.63 -0.01 -15.21
CA HIS A 299 12.46 0.08 -14.33
C HIS A 299 11.29 0.82 -14.99
N PHE A 300 10.11 0.72 -14.39
CA PHE A 300 8.86 1.27 -14.92
C PHE A 300 8.41 2.54 -14.20
N PHE A 301 8.84 2.69 -12.95
CA PHE A 301 8.42 3.75 -12.06
C PHE A 301 9.63 4.44 -11.45
N VAL A 302 9.44 5.72 -11.14
CA VAL A 302 10.35 6.50 -10.29
C VAL A 302 9.56 7.21 -9.22
N ILE A 303 10.24 7.60 -8.14
CA ILE A 303 9.63 8.28 -7.00
C ILE A 303 10.26 9.66 -6.87
N VAL A 304 9.44 10.70 -6.74
CA VAL A 304 9.90 12.06 -6.41
C VAL A 304 9.29 12.48 -5.09
N GLN A 305 9.96 12.13 -3.99
CA GLN A 305 9.34 12.03 -2.67
C GLN A 305 8.54 13.27 -2.24
N GLY A 306 7.30 13.05 -1.80
CA GLY A 306 6.36 14.11 -1.46
C GLY A 306 6.71 14.93 -0.21
N TRP A 307 7.58 14.42 0.66
CA TRP A 307 7.97 15.11 1.91
C TRP A 307 9.15 16.08 1.74
N LEU A 308 9.77 16.13 0.55
CA LEU A 308 10.93 16.99 0.26
C LEU A 308 10.60 18.48 0.13
N ASP A 309 9.31 18.85 0.20
CA ASP A 309 8.84 20.23 0.05
C ASP A 309 9.40 20.90 -1.22
N LEU A 310 9.39 20.13 -2.31
CA LEU A 310 9.67 20.61 -3.66
C LEU A 310 8.42 21.33 -4.21
N ASP A 311 8.64 22.42 -4.94
CA ASP A 311 7.59 23.07 -5.71
C ASP A 311 7.14 22.10 -6.81
N ILE A 312 5.84 21.82 -6.84
CA ILE A 312 5.27 20.90 -7.81
C ILE A 312 5.44 21.41 -9.24
N GLN A 313 5.50 22.73 -9.45
CA GLN A 313 5.73 23.31 -10.77
C GLN A 313 7.13 22.98 -11.29
N GLU A 314 8.14 22.92 -10.41
CA GLU A 314 9.50 22.51 -10.80
C GLU A 314 9.54 21.03 -11.21
N VAL A 315 8.78 20.18 -10.52
CA VAL A 315 8.65 18.76 -10.88
C VAL A 315 7.98 18.63 -12.25
N TRP A 316 6.86 19.34 -12.47
CA TRP A 316 6.18 19.38 -13.77
C TRP A 316 7.13 19.83 -14.88
N GLN A 317 7.83 20.96 -14.72
CA GLN A 317 8.77 21.47 -15.73
C GLN A 317 9.80 20.43 -16.19
N LYS A 318 10.29 19.59 -15.26
CA LYS A 318 11.24 18.52 -15.56
C LYS A 318 10.61 17.38 -16.39
N VAL A 319 9.37 16.99 -16.09
CA VAL A 319 8.71 15.82 -16.70
C VAL A 319 7.76 16.14 -17.86
N ASP A 320 7.37 17.41 -18.02
CA ASP A 320 6.33 17.88 -18.95
C ASP A 320 6.56 17.41 -20.38
N GLN A 321 7.80 17.57 -20.87
CA GLN A 321 8.19 17.17 -22.23
C GLN A 321 8.04 15.68 -22.52
N TYR A 322 7.94 14.83 -21.49
CA TYR A 322 7.77 13.38 -21.63
C TYR A 322 6.31 12.96 -21.46
N LEU A 323 5.53 13.71 -20.67
CA LEU A 323 4.12 13.41 -20.36
C LEU A 323 3.12 14.09 -21.30
N ASN A 324 3.49 15.21 -21.92
CA ASN A 324 2.63 15.98 -22.84
C ASN A 324 2.88 15.68 -24.33
N LYS A 325 3.56 14.58 -24.66
CA LYS A 325 3.69 14.13 -26.06
C LYS A 325 2.33 13.62 -26.55
N SER A 326 1.55 14.55 -27.11
CA SER A 326 0.39 14.26 -27.97
C SER A 326 0.84 13.94 -29.38
#